data_AF-A0A4P5NNS9-F1
#
_entry.id   AF-A0A4P5NNS9-F1
#
_cell.length_a   1.000
_cell.length_b   1.000
_cell.length_c   1.000
_cell.angle_alpha   90.00
_cell.angle_beta   90.00
_cell.angle_gamma   90.00
#
_symmetry.space_group_name_H-M   'P 1'
#
loop_
_entity.id
_entity.type
_entity.pdbx_description
1 polymer ?
#
loop_
_entity_poly.entity_id
_entity_poly.type
_entity_poly.pdbx_seq_one_letter_code
_entity_poly.pdbx_strand_id
1 'polypeptide(L)'
;MTGQLPTVADFDAGAVPPWSMIRTMPAEARGVAHSLIDTLKANRMIVLRSGTHMLTDAEVATFISESPDVLARTLPMIEQWGFAARDDDGALYSPHLLQREIRRQERARRRAQRDEALRQFEAAQAAGSIPADDTLRGYKARINGGNGGRPRKGETPEQARARRAQEAENAVRQRHMPLMVSVPATQPAETENRNQNTNRFSVSGGSVSKLGSSVSVDIDKDKDINSSISESVETDLPQTDAVIERGAIDRTVKAVMEAAGFPSYSTRRHVGMVRKWLQQGIPEAVIVQAVTDHTADMHENREVPQHAGCFDKPVQAAWSQHQIAADLPEPPPSPVMQEWEKQAREDLAEDRRKWSDLMQQLGDYGRAKQEWAQTAASLGRPPELTLEAYLDAYRPQDVAA
;
A
#
# COMPACT_ATOMS: atom_id res chain seq x y z
N MET A 1 15.77 -6.75 13.72
CA MET A 1 16.33 -7.96 14.32
C MET A 1 17.81 -7.85 14.08
N THR A 2 18.59 -7.86 15.14
CA THR A 2 20.06 -7.73 15.10
C THR A 2 20.70 -9.01 15.66
N GLY A 3 19.93 -10.11 15.67
CA GLY A 3 20.39 -11.41 16.14
C GLY A 3 21.23 -12.12 15.09
N GLN A 4 22.13 -12.96 15.58
CA GLN A 4 22.94 -13.88 14.78
C GLN A 4 22.02 -14.73 13.90
N LEU A 5 22.37 -14.84 12.61
CA LEU A 5 21.67 -15.71 11.68
C LEU A 5 22.08 -17.17 11.94
N PRO A 6 21.18 -18.13 11.73
CA PRO A 6 21.52 -19.55 11.78
C PRO A 6 22.49 -19.90 10.65
N THR A 7 23.40 -20.82 10.94
CA THR A 7 24.28 -21.42 9.95
C THR A 7 23.48 -22.50 9.22
N VAL A 8 22.91 -22.15 8.06
CA VAL A 8 22.17 -23.10 7.21
C VAL A 8 22.70 -22.95 5.79
N ALA A 9 23.36 -23.99 5.27
CA ALA A 9 23.93 -23.99 3.93
C ALA A 9 22.87 -23.78 2.83
N ASP A 10 21.74 -24.51 2.92
CA ASP A 10 20.68 -24.52 1.90
C ASP A 10 19.30 -24.29 2.52
N PHE A 11 18.98 -23.04 2.84
CA PHE A 11 17.64 -22.68 3.33
C PHE A 11 16.64 -22.58 2.18
N ASP A 12 15.70 -23.53 2.10
CA ASP A 12 14.58 -23.45 1.17
C ASP A 12 13.40 -22.66 1.75
N ALA A 13 13.20 -21.44 1.25
CA ALA A 13 12.08 -20.59 1.64
C ALA A 13 10.71 -21.14 1.19
N GLY A 14 10.66 -22.04 0.21
CA GLY A 14 9.44 -22.69 -0.28
C GLY A 14 8.97 -23.84 0.61
N ALA A 15 9.89 -24.47 1.35
CA ALA A 15 9.59 -25.54 2.30
C ALA A 15 8.99 -25.03 3.62
N VAL A 16 9.06 -23.73 3.89
CA VAL A 16 8.48 -23.14 5.11
C VAL A 16 6.95 -23.12 4.99
N PRO A 17 6.22 -23.83 5.86
CA PRO A 17 4.76 -23.82 5.80
C PRO A 17 4.22 -22.41 6.06
N PRO A 18 3.03 -22.03 5.58
CA PRO A 18 2.39 -20.80 6.01
C PRO A 18 2.00 -20.88 7.49
N TRP A 19 2.21 -19.78 8.24
CA TRP A 19 1.92 -19.75 9.68
C TRP A 19 0.46 -20.10 10.02
N SER A 20 -0.48 -19.87 9.11
CA SER A 20 -1.89 -20.26 9.27
C SER A 20 -2.08 -21.77 9.45
N MET A 21 -1.19 -22.60 8.92
CA MET A 21 -1.25 -24.06 9.06
C MET A 21 -0.92 -24.56 10.46
N ILE A 22 -0.39 -23.71 11.35
CA ILE A 22 -0.13 -24.10 12.75
C ILE A 22 -1.40 -24.60 13.47
N ARG A 23 -2.58 -24.17 12.99
CA ARG A 23 -3.89 -24.62 13.52
C ARG A 23 -4.15 -26.10 13.31
N THR A 24 -3.44 -26.75 12.40
CA THR A 24 -3.57 -28.19 12.16
C THR A 24 -2.83 -29.03 13.22
N MET A 25 -1.93 -28.42 14.01
CA MET A 25 -1.21 -29.10 15.09
C MET A 25 -2.08 -29.30 16.34
N PRO A 26 -1.79 -30.34 17.15
CA PRO A 26 -2.36 -30.48 18.49
C PRO A 26 -2.17 -29.23 19.35
N ALA A 27 -3.15 -28.93 20.21
CA ALA A 27 -3.21 -27.69 20.98
C ALA A 27 -1.95 -27.43 21.82
N GLU A 28 -1.37 -28.48 22.43
CA GLU A 28 -0.14 -28.38 23.21
C GLU A 28 1.04 -27.90 22.35
N ALA A 29 1.31 -28.57 21.22
CA ALA A 29 2.43 -28.22 20.36
C ALA A 29 2.24 -26.88 19.65
N ARG A 30 0.99 -26.53 19.31
CA ARG A 30 0.64 -25.19 18.84
C ARG A 30 0.98 -24.14 19.90
N GLY A 31 0.64 -24.38 21.17
CA GLY A 31 0.98 -23.52 22.29
C GLY A 31 2.48 -23.28 22.39
N VAL A 32 3.26 -24.37 22.44
CA VAL A 32 4.73 -24.30 22.50
C VAL A 32 5.32 -23.57 21.30
N ALA A 33 4.83 -23.82 20.08
CA ALA A 33 5.31 -23.13 18.88
C ALA A 33 5.02 -21.62 18.93
N HIS A 34 3.87 -21.20 19.48
CA HIS A 34 3.59 -19.78 19.73
C HIS A 34 4.54 -19.19 20.79
N SER A 35 4.71 -19.86 21.94
CA SER A 35 5.64 -19.46 22.99
C SER A 35 7.07 -19.29 22.44
N LEU A 36 7.54 -20.23 21.62
CA LEU A 36 8.84 -20.20 20.96
C LEU A 36 8.99 -18.99 20.02
N ILE A 37 8.02 -18.75 19.14
CA ILE A 37 8.11 -17.62 18.20
C ILE A 37 8.02 -16.28 18.91
N ASP A 38 7.15 -16.16 19.91
CA ASP A 38 6.92 -14.88 20.58
C ASP A 38 8.10 -14.51 21.49
N THR A 39 8.73 -15.49 22.16
CA THR A 39 9.98 -15.28 22.89
C THR A 39 11.14 -14.90 21.97
N LEU A 40 11.28 -15.54 20.82
CA LEU A 40 12.28 -15.15 19.81
C LEU A 40 12.06 -13.73 19.29
N LYS A 41 10.80 -13.36 18.98
CA LYS A 41 10.46 -11.99 18.55
C LYS A 41 10.75 -10.96 19.64
N ALA A 42 10.36 -11.23 20.88
CA ALA A 42 10.57 -10.32 22.02
C ALA A 42 12.06 -10.01 22.21
N ASN A 43 12.91 -11.03 22.10
CA ASN A 43 14.36 -10.91 22.24
C ASN A 43 15.09 -10.52 20.95
N ARG A 44 14.35 -10.31 19.84
CA ARG A 44 14.88 -10.01 18.50
C ARG A 44 15.87 -11.07 17.97
N MET A 45 15.67 -12.32 18.38
CA MET A 45 16.46 -13.49 18.02
C MET A 45 15.78 -14.28 16.89
N ILE A 46 16.59 -15.05 16.16
CA ILE A 46 16.12 -16.00 15.13
C ILE A 46 16.51 -17.42 15.53
N VAL A 47 17.67 -17.56 16.18
CA VAL A 47 18.28 -18.79 16.67
C VAL A 47 18.41 -18.70 18.18
N LEU A 48 18.17 -19.82 18.85
CA LEU A 48 18.40 -20.00 20.28
C LEU A 48 19.87 -20.32 20.55
N ARG A 49 20.70 -19.27 20.48
CA ARG A 49 22.12 -19.30 20.79
C ARG A 49 22.47 -18.13 21.70
N SER A 50 23.29 -18.38 22.72
CA SER A 50 23.89 -17.36 23.57
C SER A 50 25.36 -17.21 23.20
N GLY A 51 25.66 -16.27 22.29
CA GLY A 51 26.99 -16.12 21.72
C GLY A 51 27.42 -17.37 20.95
N THR A 52 28.40 -18.12 21.46
CA THR A 52 28.82 -19.41 20.88
C THR A 52 28.12 -20.61 21.51
N HIS A 53 27.45 -20.45 22.65
CA HIS A 53 26.77 -21.54 23.36
C HIS A 53 25.40 -21.83 22.75
N MET A 54 25.18 -23.08 22.37
CA MET A 54 23.90 -23.56 21.86
C MET A 54 23.02 -23.96 23.04
N LEU A 55 21.81 -23.43 23.08
CA LEU A 55 20.87 -23.76 24.16
C LEU A 55 20.40 -25.21 23.98
N THR A 56 20.56 -26.01 25.03
CA THR A 56 20.02 -27.37 25.13
C THR A 56 18.50 -27.33 25.24
N ASP A 57 17.81 -28.41 24.88
CA ASP A 57 16.33 -28.45 24.93
C ASP A 57 15.77 -28.10 26.33
N ALA A 58 16.47 -28.48 27.41
CA ALA A 58 16.10 -28.09 28.76
C ALA A 58 16.21 -26.58 28.99
N GLU A 59 17.30 -25.96 28.53
CA GLU A 59 17.49 -24.51 28.60
C GLU A 59 16.48 -23.78 27.70
N VAL A 60 16.20 -24.32 26.50
CA VAL A 60 15.16 -23.79 25.59
C VAL A 60 13.81 -23.80 26.29
N ALA A 61 13.42 -24.89 26.94
CA ALA A 61 12.16 -24.98 27.68
C ALA A 61 12.07 -23.89 28.75
N THR A 62 13.13 -23.71 29.55
CA THR A 62 13.16 -22.64 30.56
C THR A 62 13.09 -21.25 29.94
N PHE A 63 13.75 -21.03 28.80
CA PHE A 63 13.77 -19.75 28.10
C PHE A 63 12.39 -19.37 27.54
N ILE A 64 11.65 -20.34 27.01
CA ILE A 64 10.30 -20.13 26.49
C ILE A 64 9.22 -20.23 27.57
N SER A 65 9.61 -20.41 28.84
CA SER A 65 8.72 -20.59 29.99
C SER A 65 7.78 -21.81 29.88
N GLU A 66 8.26 -22.88 29.25
CA GLU A 66 7.54 -24.16 29.11
C GLU A 66 8.20 -25.25 29.96
N SER A 67 7.47 -26.32 30.26
CA SER A 67 8.08 -27.46 30.96
C SER A 67 9.00 -28.27 30.02
N PRO A 68 10.17 -28.73 30.49
CA PRO A 68 11.09 -29.55 29.68
C PRO A 68 10.42 -30.79 29.10
N ASP A 69 9.54 -31.46 29.86
CA ASP A 69 8.84 -32.66 29.40
C ASP A 69 7.83 -32.36 28.29
N VAL A 70 7.13 -31.21 28.36
CA VAL A 70 6.21 -30.79 27.30
C VAL A 70 7.00 -30.43 26.04
N LEU A 71 8.11 -29.71 26.17
CA LEU A 71 8.95 -29.38 25.02
C LEU A 71 9.52 -30.66 24.37
N ALA A 72 10.04 -31.60 25.15
CA ALA A 72 10.58 -32.86 24.62
C ALA A 72 9.55 -33.68 23.83
N ARG A 73 8.27 -33.64 24.24
CA ARG A 73 7.17 -34.31 23.51
C ARG A 73 6.72 -33.56 22.26
N THR A 74 6.72 -32.23 22.30
CA THR A 74 6.10 -31.40 21.24
C THR A 74 7.10 -30.93 20.19
N LEU A 75 8.36 -30.69 20.57
CA LEU A 75 9.40 -30.18 19.68
C LEU A 75 9.63 -31.06 18.43
N PRO A 76 9.71 -32.40 18.52
CA PRO A 76 9.88 -33.23 17.33
C PRO A 76 8.74 -33.05 16.32
N MET A 77 7.52 -32.83 16.79
CA MET A 77 6.37 -32.58 15.93
C MET A 77 6.41 -31.18 15.32
N ILE A 78 6.84 -30.16 16.08
CA ILE A 78 7.04 -28.79 15.58
C ILE A 78 8.13 -28.76 14.50
N GLU A 79 9.21 -29.52 14.69
CA GLU A 79 10.30 -29.69 13.72
C GLU A 79 9.81 -30.44 12.46
N GLN A 80 9.12 -31.56 12.63
CA GLN A 80 8.57 -32.35 11.51
C GLN A 80 7.61 -31.52 10.64
N TRP A 81 6.85 -30.61 11.26
CA TRP A 81 5.89 -29.76 10.56
C TRP A 81 6.53 -28.49 9.98
N GLY A 82 7.81 -28.24 10.23
CA GLY A 82 8.58 -27.12 9.66
C GLY A 82 8.38 -25.77 10.36
N PHE A 83 7.77 -25.74 11.55
CA PHE A 83 7.59 -24.51 12.33
C PHE A 83 8.82 -24.14 13.17
N ALA A 84 9.67 -25.11 13.46
CA ALA A 84 11.01 -24.95 14.01
C ALA A 84 11.98 -25.86 13.22
N ALA A 85 13.27 -25.55 13.27
CA ALA A 85 14.30 -26.39 12.66
C ALA A 85 15.62 -26.22 13.41
N ARG A 86 16.56 -27.13 13.20
CA ARG A 86 17.91 -27.04 13.74
C ARG A 86 18.88 -26.62 12.65
N ASP A 87 19.79 -25.72 12.99
CA ASP A 87 20.86 -25.28 12.09
C ASP A 87 21.93 -26.37 11.92
N ASP A 88 22.92 -26.14 11.07
CA ASP A 88 23.97 -27.12 10.78
C ASP A 88 24.82 -27.47 12.01
N ASP A 89 24.87 -26.58 13.01
CA ASP A 89 25.54 -26.82 14.28
C ASP A 89 24.64 -27.60 15.26
N GLY A 90 23.32 -27.61 15.04
CA GLY A 90 22.30 -28.29 15.85
C GLY A 90 21.43 -27.37 16.73
N ALA A 91 21.52 -26.05 16.56
CA ALA A 91 20.84 -25.04 17.39
C ALA A 91 19.44 -24.77 16.84
N LEU A 92 18.46 -24.66 17.74
CA LEU A 92 17.07 -24.46 17.35
C LEU A 92 16.86 -23.03 16.82
N TYR A 93 16.25 -22.91 15.65
CA TYR A 93 15.87 -21.64 15.05
C TYR A 93 14.45 -21.68 14.50
N SER A 94 13.88 -20.49 14.24
CA SER A 94 12.58 -20.37 13.59
C SER A 94 12.74 -20.10 12.07
N PRO A 95 12.34 -21.03 11.19
CA PRO A 95 12.35 -20.84 9.74
C PRO A 95 11.58 -19.60 9.28
N HIS A 96 10.47 -19.28 9.95
CA HIS A 96 9.66 -18.11 9.67
C HIS A 96 10.38 -16.80 9.92
N LEU A 97 11.12 -16.70 11.04
CA LEU A 97 11.88 -15.50 11.37
C LEU A 97 13.10 -15.36 10.45
N LEU A 98 13.74 -16.48 10.08
CA LEU A 98 14.80 -16.49 9.09
C LEU A 98 14.31 -15.99 7.72
N GLN A 99 13.20 -16.55 7.20
CA GLN A 99 12.60 -16.13 5.94
C GLN A 99 12.24 -14.63 5.96
N ARG A 100 11.70 -14.14 7.07
CA ARG A 100 11.37 -12.73 7.25
C ARG A 100 12.62 -11.84 7.22
N GLU A 101 13.71 -12.26 7.84
CA GLU A 101 14.96 -11.51 7.88
C GLU A 101 15.67 -11.52 6.52
N ILE A 102 15.68 -12.64 5.80
CA ILE A 102 16.18 -12.71 4.41
C ILE A 102 15.43 -11.71 3.53
N ARG A 103 14.08 -11.71 3.57
CA ARG A 103 13.26 -10.73 2.84
C ARG A 103 13.50 -9.29 3.28
N ARG A 104 13.89 -9.06 4.53
CA ARG A 104 14.26 -7.73 5.02
C ARG A 104 15.60 -7.29 4.44
N GLN A 105 16.60 -8.17 4.45
CA GLN A 105 17.93 -7.92 3.88
C GLN A 105 17.85 -7.70 2.38
N GLU A 106 17.07 -8.48 1.66
CA GLU A 106 16.82 -8.27 0.22
C GLU A 106 16.21 -6.90 -0.05
N ARG A 107 15.20 -6.49 0.73
CA ARG A 107 14.61 -5.14 0.61
C ARG A 107 15.62 -4.04 0.92
N ALA A 108 16.47 -4.23 1.93
CA ALA A 108 17.54 -3.29 2.25
C ALA A 108 18.58 -3.19 1.12
N ARG A 109 19.00 -4.32 0.55
CA ARG A 109 19.89 -4.37 -0.63
C ARG A 109 19.27 -3.68 -1.84
N ARG A 110 18.00 -3.94 -2.15
CA ARG A 110 17.28 -3.28 -3.24
C ARG A 110 17.18 -1.77 -3.03
N ARG A 111 16.95 -1.31 -1.79
CA ARG A 111 16.97 0.12 -1.46
C ARG A 111 18.35 0.72 -1.68
N ALA A 112 19.41 0.09 -1.17
CA ALA A 112 20.78 0.56 -1.37
C ALA A 112 21.14 0.65 -2.87
N GLN A 113 20.76 -0.34 -3.68
CA GLN A 113 20.93 -0.28 -5.15
C GLN A 113 20.13 0.87 -5.80
N ARG A 114 18.93 1.17 -5.29
CA ARG A 114 18.11 2.29 -5.75
C ARG A 114 18.79 3.63 -5.43
N ASP A 115 19.34 3.76 -4.23
CA ASP A 115 20.07 4.94 -3.75
C ASP A 115 21.38 5.15 -4.52
N GLU A 116 22.12 4.08 -4.78
CA GLU A 116 23.32 4.12 -5.64
C GLU A 116 22.97 4.54 -7.08
N ALA A 117 21.89 4.01 -7.64
CA ALA A 117 21.42 4.40 -8.97
C ALA A 117 20.98 5.88 -9.03
N LEU A 118 20.38 6.39 -7.96
CA LEU A 118 20.05 7.82 -7.82
C LEU A 118 21.32 8.68 -7.79
N ARG A 119 22.31 8.32 -6.97
CA ARG A 119 23.59 9.04 -6.92
C ARG A 119 24.32 9.05 -8.27
N GLN A 120 24.33 7.92 -8.98
CA GLN A 120 24.92 7.84 -10.32
C GLN A 120 24.19 8.76 -11.32
N PHE A 121 22.86 8.82 -11.24
CA PHE A 121 22.05 9.70 -12.08
C PHE A 121 22.31 11.18 -11.79
N GLU A 122 22.34 11.58 -10.51
CA GLU A 122 22.66 12.95 -10.10
C GLU A 122 24.07 13.37 -10.53
N ALA A 123 25.06 12.47 -10.39
CA ALA A 123 26.41 12.71 -10.88
C ALA A 123 26.46 12.88 -12.41
N ALA A 124 25.68 12.08 -13.15
CA ALA A 124 25.58 12.17 -14.61
C ALA A 124 24.86 13.43 -15.09
N GLN A 125 23.87 13.93 -14.34
CA GLN A 125 23.25 15.24 -14.57
C GLN A 125 24.24 16.38 -14.29
N ALA A 126 24.98 16.32 -13.18
CA ALA A 126 26.01 17.30 -12.84
C ALA A 126 27.15 17.35 -13.88
N ALA A 127 27.50 16.20 -14.47
CA ALA A 127 28.46 16.10 -15.57
C ALA A 127 27.91 16.60 -16.93
N GLY A 128 26.65 17.01 -17.00
CA GLY A 128 26.00 17.49 -18.23
C GLY A 128 25.69 16.40 -19.27
N SER A 129 25.87 15.13 -18.91
CA SER A 129 25.59 13.99 -19.80
C SER A 129 24.09 13.68 -19.91
N ILE A 130 23.32 14.04 -18.89
CA ILE A 130 21.86 13.92 -18.84
C ILE A 130 21.27 15.34 -18.72
N PRO A 131 20.22 15.69 -19.47
CA PRO A 131 19.56 16.98 -19.34
C PRO A 131 19.05 17.21 -17.90
N ALA A 132 19.17 18.44 -17.40
CA ALA A 132 18.74 18.82 -16.05
C ALA A 132 17.23 18.61 -15.81
N ASP A 133 16.42 18.73 -16.86
CA ASP A 133 14.96 18.53 -16.80
C ASP A 133 14.55 17.05 -16.86
N ASP A 134 15.50 16.14 -17.14
CA ASP A 134 15.18 14.71 -17.21
C ASP A 134 15.03 14.14 -15.79
N THR A 135 14.11 13.20 -15.62
CA THR A 135 13.93 12.51 -14.32
C THR A 135 14.60 11.15 -14.38
N LEU A 136 15.04 10.61 -13.25
CA LEU A 136 15.61 9.25 -13.22
C LEU A 136 14.66 8.22 -13.84
N ARG A 137 13.35 8.42 -13.65
CA ARG A 137 12.30 7.60 -14.26
C ARG A 137 12.17 7.82 -15.76
N GLY A 138 12.19 9.07 -16.23
CA GLY A 138 12.16 9.41 -17.66
C GLY A 138 13.37 8.85 -18.40
N TYR A 139 14.55 9.01 -17.82
CA TYR A 139 15.81 8.46 -18.33
C TYR A 139 15.79 6.93 -18.43
N LYS A 140 15.40 6.22 -17.34
CA LYS A 140 15.26 4.76 -17.36
C LYS A 140 14.18 4.28 -18.32
N ALA A 141 13.04 4.98 -18.40
CA ALA A 141 11.96 4.63 -19.33
C ALA A 141 12.39 4.80 -20.79
N ARG A 142 13.21 5.80 -21.11
CA ARG A 142 13.78 5.99 -22.45
C ARG A 142 14.75 4.87 -22.83
N ILE A 143 15.63 4.47 -21.90
CA ILE A 143 16.53 3.32 -22.09
C ILE A 143 15.73 2.03 -22.27
N ASN A 144 14.76 1.77 -21.40
CA ASN A 144 13.93 0.57 -21.47
C ASN A 144 13.03 0.57 -22.71
N GLY A 145 12.53 1.73 -23.12
CA GLY A 145 11.72 1.90 -24.34
C GLY A 145 12.51 1.65 -25.62
N GLY A 146 13.79 2.07 -25.67
CA GLY A 146 14.68 1.76 -26.79
C GLY A 146 15.04 0.27 -26.90
N ASN A 147 15.09 -0.42 -25.76
CA ASN A 147 15.36 -1.86 -25.70
C ASN A 147 14.11 -2.74 -25.81
N GLY A 148 12.92 -2.16 -25.58
CA GLY A 148 11.63 -2.84 -25.63
C GLY A 148 11.19 -3.21 -27.05
N GLY A 149 10.33 -4.23 -27.15
CA GLY A 149 9.70 -4.66 -28.40
C GLY A 149 9.88 -6.15 -28.71
N ARG A 150 8.91 -6.72 -29.43
CA ARG A 150 8.94 -8.13 -29.83
C ARG A 150 10.03 -8.36 -30.90
N PRO A 151 10.83 -9.44 -30.79
CA PRO A 151 11.70 -9.88 -31.89
C PRO A 151 10.86 -10.16 -33.15
N ARG A 152 11.42 -9.97 -34.35
CA ARG A 152 10.76 -10.42 -35.57
C ARG A 152 10.72 -11.95 -35.60
N LYS A 153 9.78 -12.53 -36.36
CA LYS A 153 9.65 -13.99 -36.46
C LYS A 153 10.96 -14.58 -37.01
N GLY A 154 11.63 -15.44 -36.23
CA GLY A 154 12.91 -16.06 -36.58
C GLY A 154 14.17 -15.30 -36.13
N GLU A 155 14.03 -14.17 -35.44
CA GLU A 155 15.16 -13.36 -34.94
C GLU A 155 15.51 -13.77 -33.50
N THR A 156 16.80 -13.96 -33.19
CA THR A 156 17.23 -14.20 -31.81
C THR A 156 17.15 -12.91 -30.97
N PRO A 157 17.08 -12.99 -29.62
CA PRO A 157 17.02 -11.81 -28.77
C PRO A 157 18.20 -10.86 -28.97
N GLU A 158 19.39 -11.41 -29.24
CA GLU A 158 20.61 -10.65 -29.47
C GLU A 158 20.61 -9.94 -30.83
N GLN A 159 20.15 -10.62 -31.88
CA GLN A 159 19.97 -10.03 -33.21
C GLN A 159 18.94 -8.90 -33.19
N ALA A 160 17.84 -9.07 -32.45
CA ALA A 160 16.82 -8.04 -32.28
C ALA A 160 17.35 -6.78 -31.55
N ARG A 161 18.26 -6.96 -30.58
CA ARG A 161 18.93 -5.84 -29.91
C ARG A 161 19.89 -5.12 -30.85
N ALA A 162 20.73 -5.86 -31.58
CA ALA A 162 21.70 -5.29 -32.51
C ALA A 162 21.01 -4.48 -33.64
N ARG A 163 19.94 -5.01 -34.22
CA ARG A 163 19.16 -4.28 -35.24
C ARG A 163 18.55 -3.00 -34.69
N ARG A 164 17.96 -3.02 -33.50
CA ARG A 164 17.36 -1.81 -32.90
C ARG A 164 18.40 -0.75 -32.56
N ALA A 165 19.59 -1.14 -32.10
CA ALA A 165 20.68 -0.21 -31.89
C ALA A 165 21.06 0.51 -33.20
N GLN A 166 21.18 -0.25 -34.30
CA GLN A 166 21.45 0.32 -35.63
C GLN A 166 20.30 1.20 -36.14
N GLU A 167 19.04 0.80 -35.95
CA GLU A 167 17.87 1.60 -36.32
C GLU A 167 17.79 2.92 -35.53
N ALA A 168 18.15 2.91 -34.24
CA ALA A 168 18.20 4.09 -33.41
C ALA A 168 19.31 5.07 -33.85
N GLU A 169 20.51 4.57 -34.14
CA GLU A 169 21.61 5.37 -34.71
C GLU A 169 21.23 6.00 -36.05
N ASN A 170 20.58 5.22 -36.93
CA ASN A 170 20.11 5.69 -38.23
C ASN A 170 19.02 6.76 -38.09
N ALA A 171 18.10 6.63 -37.13
CA ALA A 171 17.08 7.63 -36.84
C ALA A 171 17.66 8.95 -36.33
N VAL A 172 18.70 8.89 -35.49
CA VAL A 172 19.45 10.09 -35.05
C VAL A 172 20.11 10.76 -36.26
N ARG A 173 20.78 9.99 -37.13
CA ARG A 173 21.42 10.53 -38.35
C ARG A 173 20.42 11.22 -39.30
N GLN A 174 19.22 10.66 -39.48
CA GLN A 174 18.18 11.25 -40.33
C GLN A 174 17.66 12.58 -39.80
N ARG A 175 17.56 12.76 -38.47
CA ARG A 175 17.14 14.03 -37.85
C ARG A 175 18.15 15.16 -38.02
N HIS A 176 19.41 14.83 -38.30
CA HIS A 176 20.48 15.80 -38.52
C HIS A 176 20.71 16.14 -40.01
N MET A 177 19.87 15.66 -40.94
CA MET A 177 19.95 16.09 -42.34
C MET A 177 19.29 17.47 -42.53
N PRO A 178 19.99 18.46 -43.13
CA PRO A 178 19.39 19.75 -43.46
C PRO A 178 18.36 19.57 -44.59
N LEU A 179 17.10 19.93 -44.31
CA LEU A 179 16.01 19.96 -45.30
C LEU A 179 16.29 21.06 -46.34
N MET A 180 16.54 20.67 -47.60
CA MET A 180 16.56 21.62 -48.72
C MET A 180 15.17 22.21 -48.95
N VAL A 181 15.06 23.54 -48.87
CA VAL A 181 13.84 24.31 -49.14
C VAL A 181 13.61 24.38 -50.65
N SER A 182 12.47 23.88 -51.13
CA SER A 182 12.06 23.98 -52.54
C SER A 182 11.40 25.34 -52.84
N VAL A 183 11.89 26.01 -53.88
CA VAL A 183 11.39 27.25 -54.50
C VAL A 183 10.00 27.03 -55.16
N PRO A 184 9.05 27.99 -55.14
CA PRO A 184 7.73 27.78 -55.73
C PRO A 184 7.75 28.02 -57.24
N ALA A 185 7.30 27.03 -58.01
CA ALA A 185 6.93 27.22 -59.41
C ALA A 185 5.49 26.75 -59.65
N THR A 186 4.78 27.60 -60.35
CA THR A 186 3.38 27.61 -60.77
C THR A 186 2.96 26.39 -61.61
N GLN A 187 1.79 25.83 -61.26
CA GLN A 187 0.78 25.10 -62.05
C GLN A 187 0.46 23.65 -61.60
N PRO A 188 -0.84 23.28 -61.49
CA PRO A 188 -1.27 22.00 -60.95
C PRO A 188 -1.42 20.97 -62.08
N ALA A 189 -0.67 19.87 -62.01
CA ALA A 189 -0.97 18.66 -62.76
C ALA A 189 -1.60 17.65 -61.80
N GLU A 190 -2.85 17.32 -62.09
CA GLU A 190 -3.64 16.32 -61.41
C GLU A 190 -2.97 14.95 -61.53
N THR A 191 -2.43 14.45 -60.41
CA THR A 191 -2.21 13.02 -60.22
C THR A 191 -3.10 12.56 -59.09
N GLU A 192 -4.21 11.94 -59.48
CA GLU A 192 -5.24 11.33 -58.65
C GLU A 192 -4.66 10.14 -57.86
N ASN A 193 -4.10 10.40 -56.68
CA ASN A 193 -3.73 9.35 -55.74
C ASN A 193 -4.91 9.06 -54.80
N ARG A 194 -5.77 8.15 -55.26
CA ARG A 194 -6.85 7.51 -54.49
C ARG A 194 -6.24 6.58 -53.45
N ASN A 195 -5.93 7.12 -52.26
CA ASN A 195 -5.85 6.41 -50.97
C ASN A 195 -5.61 7.41 -49.82
N GLN A 196 -6.60 8.25 -49.53
CA GLN A 196 -6.63 9.01 -48.28
C GLN A 196 -7.10 8.07 -47.16
N ASN A 197 -6.15 7.54 -46.39
CA ASN A 197 -6.44 7.05 -45.05
C ASN A 197 -6.36 8.25 -44.10
N THR A 198 -7.53 8.74 -43.70
CA THR A 198 -7.77 9.79 -42.72
C THR A 198 -7.38 9.29 -41.33
N ASN A 199 -6.10 9.41 -40.98
CA ASN A 199 -5.63 9.54 -39.60
C ASN A 199 -4.12 9.86 -39.60
N ARG A 200 -3.80 11.14 -39.83
CA ARG A 200 -2.50 11.71 -39.46
C ARG A 200 -2.79 12.96 -38.63
N PHE A 201 -2.80 12.79 -37.31
CA PHE A 201 -2.57 13.92 -36.42
C PHE A 201 -1.10 14.30 -36.54
N SER A 202 -0.84 15.36 -37.29
CA SER A 202 0.39 16.14 -37.22
C SER A 202 0.40 16.88 -35.89
N VAL A 203 1.40 16.63 -35.04
CA VAL A 203 1.73 17.54 -33.93
C VAL A 203 3.07 18.18 -34.26
N SER A 204 2.99 19.34 -34.89
CA SER A 204 4.07 20.31 -35.00
C SER A 204 4.42 20.85 -33.62
N GLY A 205 5.71 20.97 -33.31
CA GLY A 205 6.21 21.55 -32.07
C GLY A 205 6.07 23.07 -32.00
N GLY A 206 6.18 23.56 -30.76
CA GLY A 206 6.51 24.94 -30.42
C GLY A 206 5.37 25.76 -29.82
N SER A 207 5.34 25.97 -28.50
CA SER A 207 6.07 27.09 -27.87
C SER A 207 5.68 27.28 -26.40
N VAL A 208 6.60 27.89 -25.68
CA VAL A 208 6.73 28.09 -24.24
C VAL A 208 5.72 29.12 -23.69
N SER A 209 5.19 28.92 -22.48
CA SER A 209 5.17 29.96 -21.40
C SER A 209 4.52 29.51 -20.08
N LYS A 210 5.34 29.61 -19.02
CA LYS A 210 5.07 29.98 -17.60
C LYS A 210 4.35 29.04 -16.62
N LEU A 211 5.20 28.33 -15.86
CA LEU A 211 5.37 28.32 -14.39
C LEU A 211 4.13 28.35 -13.46
N GLY A 212 4.01 27.29 -12.65
CA GLY A 212 3.19 27.27 -11.45
C GLY A 212 3.37 26.01 -10.61
N SER A 213 4.34 26.06 -9.68
CA SER A 213 4.47 25.22 -8.47
C SER A 213 4.78 23.72 -8.62
N SER A 214 6.01 23.37 -8.25
CA SER A 214 6.51 22.03 -7.99
C SER A 214 6.03 21.51 -6.63
N VAL A 215 5.34 20.37 -6.62
CA VAL A 215 5.23 19.51 -5.43
C VAL A 215 5.58 18.08 -5.85
N SER A 216 6.72 17.62 -5.38
CA SER A 216 7.23 16.27 -5.60
C SER A 216 6.43 15.29 -4.74
N VAL A 217 5.63 14.44 -5.38
CA VAL A 217 4.99 13.29 -4.74
C VAL A 217 5.60 12.00 -5.27
N ASP A 218 6.44 11.40 -4.43
CA ASP A 218 6.99 10.06 -4.56
C ASP A 218 5.85 9.03 -4.59
N ILE A 219 5.71 8.30 -5.71
CA ILE A 219 4.91 7.08 -5.77
C ILE A 219 5.74 6.01 -6.48
N ASP A 220 6.41 5.21 -5.66
CA ASP A 220 7.01 3.93 -6.01
C ASP A 220 6.00 3.03 -6.74
N LYS A 221 6.33 2.62 -7.96
CA LYS A 221 5.65 1.51 -8.65
C LYS A 221 6.67 0.41 -8.95
N ASP A 222 6.82 -0.50 -8.00
CA ASP A 222 7.36 -1.83 -8.24
C ASP A 222 6.16 -2.81 -8.34
N LYS A 223 5.75 -3.12 -9.58
CA LYS A 223 4.99 -4.34 -9.88
C LYS A 223 5.73 -5.06 -11.00
N ASP A 224 6.64 -5.93 -10.58
CA ASP A 224 7.14 -7.02 -11.40
C ASP A 224 5.96 -7.94 -11.71
N ILE A 225 5.51 -7.93 -12.97
CA ILE A 225 4.64 -8.98 -13.50
C ILE A 225 5.57 -10.04 -14.06
N ASN A 226 5.87 -11.07 -13.25
CA ASN A 226 6.42 -12.30 -13.79
C ASN A 226 5.29 -13.09 -14.42
N SER A 227 5.31 -13.16 -15.75
CA SER A 227 4.51 -14.10 -16.53
C SER A 227 4.94 -15.52 -16.18
N SER A 228 4.09 -16.28 -15.49
CA SER A 228 4.05 -17.74 -15.53
C SER A 228 2.69 -18.22 -15.06
N ILE A 229 2.18 -19.19 -15.80
CA ILE A 229 0.85 -19.79 -15.75
C ILE A 229 0.54 -20.29 -14.33
N SER A 230 -0.60 -19.87 -13.77
CA SER A 230 -1.28 -20.59 -12.68
C SER A 230 -2.74 -20.15 -12.64
N GLU A 231 -3.60 -21.15 -12.80
CA GLU A 231 -5.03 -21.10 -12.51
C GLU A 231 -5.24 -20.41 -11.16
N SER A 232 -5.93 -19.27 -11.18
CA SER A 232 -6.44 -18.70 -9.96
C SER A 232 -7.56 -19.60 -9.49
N VAL A 233 -7.28 -20.41 -8.47
CA VAL A 233 -8.30 -20.91 -7.56
C VAL A 233 -8.96 -19.68 -6.95
N GLU A 234 -10.12 -19.37 -7.50
CA GLU A 234 -11.10 -18.48 -6.91
C GLU A 234 -11.34 -18.96 -5.48
N THR A 235 -11.18 -18.06 -4.50
CA THR A 235 -12.02 -18.18 -3.31
C THR A 235 -13.45 -17.96 -3.79
N ASP A 236 -14.17 -19.06 -4.00
CA ASP A 236 -15.60 -19.12 -4.28
C ASP A 236 -16.38 -18.40 -3.16
N LEU A 237 -16.53 -17.09 -3.31
CA LEU A 237 -17.77 -16.44 -2.93
C LEU A 237 -18.76 -16.79 -4.06
N PRO A 238 -19.99 -17.23 -3.74
CA PRO A 238 -20.91 -17.73 -4.75
C PRO A 238 -21.09 -16.66 -5.82
N GLN A 239 -20.55 -16.92 -7.02
CA GLN A 239 -20.88 -16.14 -8.21
C GLN A 239 -22.36 -16.36 -8.46
N THR A 240 -23.18 -15.40 -8.03
CA THR A 240 -24.55 -15.36 -8.46
C THR A 240 -24.52 -15.01 -9.95
N ASP A 241 -24.89 -15.95 -10.80
CA ASP A 241 -25.27 -15.71 -12.20
C ASP A 241 -26.56 -14.87 -12.25
N ALA A 242 -26.58 -13.74 -11.55
CA ALA A 242 -27.65 -12.78 -11.60
C ALA A 242 -27.56 -12.11 -12.97
N VAL A 243 -28.55 -12.38 -13.83
CA VAL A 243 -28.74 -11.67 -15.09
C VAL A 243 -29.07 -10.22 -14.76
N ILE A 244 -28.06 -9.36 -14.66
CA ILE A 244 -28.25 -7.94 -14.40
C ILE A 244 -28.81 -7.29 -15.66
N GLU A 245 -29.98 -6.69 -15.52
CA GLU A 245 -30.63 -5.94 -16.59
C GLU A 245 -29.70 -4.81 -17.08
N ARG A 246 -29.49 -4.69 -18.41
CA ARG A 246 -28.59 -3.66 -18.98
C ARG A 246 -28.97 -2.24 -18.54
N GLY A 247 -30.25 -1.97 -18.33
CA GLY A 247 -30.75 -0.69 -17.83
C GLY A 247 -30.35 -0.38 -16.38
N ALA A 248 -30.04 -1.38 -15.56
CA ALA A 248 -29.50 -1.17 -14.21
C ALA A 248 -28.01 -0.79 -14.24
N ILE A 249 -27.24 -1.40 -15.15
CA ILE A 249 -25.82 -1.07 -15.35
C ILE A 249 -25.64 0.37 -15.85
N ASP A 250 -26.46 0.79 -16.82
CA ASP A 250 -26.32 2.15 -17.37
C ASP A 250 -26.78 3.24 -16.39
N ARG A 251 -27.73 2.95 -15.50
CA ARG A 251 -28.16 3.86 -14.43
C ARG A 251 -27.09 4.01 -13.34
N THR A 252 -26.61 2.88 -12.83
CA THR A 252 -25.54 2.84 -11.81
C THR A 252 -24.25 3.48 -12.29
N VAL A 253 -23.85 3.26 -13.55
CA VAL A 253 -22.67 3.91 -14.13
C VAL A 253 -22.84 5.42 -14.14
N LYS A 254 -24.01 5.95 -14.53
CA LYS A 254 -24.26 7.40 -14.52
C LYS A 254 -24.18 7.98 -13.10
N ALA A 255 -24.81 7.33 -12.13
CA ALA A 255 -24.79 7.76 -10.73
C ALA A 255 -23.37 7.75 -10.14
N VAL A 256 -22.56 6.73 -10.45
CA VAL A 256 -21.16 6.63 -10.02
C VAL A 256 -20.28 7.70 -10.68
N MET A 257 -20.53 8.04 -11.95
CA MET A 257 -19.79 9.12 -12.63
C MET A 257 -20.10 10.49 -12.05
N GLU A 258 -21.38 10.73 -11.72
CA GLU A 258 -21.82 11.96 -11.06
C GLU A 258 -21.21 12.09 -9.67
N ALA A 259 -21.26 11.03 -8.85
CA ALA A 259 -20.68 11.00 -7.52
C ALA A 259 -19.15 11.14 -7.52
N ALA A 260 -18.46 10.55 -8.50
CA ALA A 260 -16.99 10.62 -8.62
C ALA A 260 -16.47 11.88 -9.33
N GLY A 261 -17.36 12.75 -9.83
CA GLY A 261 -16.97 13.96 -10.58
C GLY A 261 -16.30 13.68 -11.93
N PHE A 262 -16.52 12.51 -12.54
CA PHE A 262 -15.95 12.18 -13.84
C PHE A 262 -16.72 12.86 -14.98
N PRO A 263 -16.05 13.21 -16.09
CA PRO A 263 -16.73 13.75 -17.25
C PRO A 263 -17.69 12.72 -17.86
N SER A 264 -18.91 13.14 -18.20
CA SER A 264 -20.02 12.30 -18.68
C SER A 264 -19.71 11.47 -19.94
N TYR A 265 -18.72 11.89 -20.75
CA TYR A 265 -18.26 11.16 -21.93
C TYR A 265 -17.35 9.95 -21.63
N SER A 266 -16.92 9.77 -20.38
CA SER A 266 -16.02 8.66 -19.97
C SER A 266 -16.76 7.36 -19.58
N THR A 267 -18.10 7.39 -19.56
CA THR A 267 -18.99 6.29 -19.15
C THR A 267 -18.57 4.91 -19.68
N ARG A 268 -18.23 4.79 -20.98
CA ARG A 268 -17.81 3.50 -21.59
C ARG A 268 -16.59 2.84 -20.93
N ARG A 269 -15.67 3.63 -20.34
CA ARG A 269 -14.47 3.10 -19.67
C ARG A 269 -14.76 2.50 -18.30
N HIS A 270 -15.90 2.85 -17.70
CA HIS A 270 -16.23 2.52 -16.31
C HIS A 270 -17.31 1.44 -16.19
N VAL A 271 -18.02 1.13 -17.28
CA VAL A 271 -19.02 0.04 -17.36
C VAL A 271 -18.49 -1.29 -16.86
N GLY A 272 -17.23 -1.65 -17.18
CA GLY A 272 -16.65 -2.93 -16.78
C GLY A 272 -16.52 -3.08 -15.25
N MET A 273 -16.20 -2.00 -14.55
CA MET A 273 -16.03 -2.03 -13.10
C MET A 273 -17.36 -2.02 -12.35
N VAL A 274 -18.32 -1.19 -12.81
CA VAL A 274 -19.66 -1.16 -12.20
C VAL A 274 -20.40 -2.48 -12.44
N ARG A 275 -20.24 -3.09 -13.63
CA ARG A 275 -20.75 -4.43 -13.89
C ARG A 275 -20.18 -5.46 -12.92
N LYS A 276 -18.86 -5.40 -12.64
CA LYS A 276 -18.20 -6.30 -11.68
C LYS A 276 -18.82 -6.16 -10.27
N TRP A 277 -19.04 -4.94 -9.77
CA TRP A 277 -19.65 -4.74 -8.45
C TRP A 277 -21.09 -5.22 -8.36
N LEU A 278 -21.89 -4.97 -9.39
CA LEU A 278 -23.27 -5.48 -9.44
C LEU A 278 -23.31 -7.01 -9.55
N GLN A 279 -22.38 -7.63 -10.28
CA GLN A 279 -22.24 -9.09 -10.37
C GLN A 279 -21.84 -9.71 -9.02
N GLN A 280 -21.15 -8.96 -8.17
CA GLN A 280 -20.83 -9.35 -6.80
C GLN A 280 -22.02 -9.18 -5.83
N GLY A 281 -23.19 -8.78 -6.34
CA GLY A 281 -24.40 -8.58 -5.54
C GLY A 281 -24.40 -7.30 -4.71
N ILE A 282 -23.49 -6.35 -4.96
CA ILE A 282 -23.44 -5.09 -4.22
C ILE A 282 -24.58 -4.19 -4.73
N PRO A 283 -25.48 -3.71 -3.85
CA PRO A 283 -26.60 -2.86 -4.25
C PRO A 283 -26.12 -1.46 -4.71
N GLU A 284 -26.82 -0.88 -5.68
CA GLU A 284 -26.52 0.44 -6.27
C GLU A 284 -26.31 1.53 -5.22
N ALA A 285 -27.17 1.60 -4.20
CA ALA A 285 -27.09 2.59 -3.14
C ALA A 285 -25.77 2.55 -2.36
N VAL A 286 -25.26 1.34 -2.06
CA VAL A 286 -23.99 1.16 -1.33
C VAL A 286 -22.80 1.54 -2.22
N ILE A 287 -22.86 1.22 -3.52
CA ILE A 287 -21.81 1.60 -4.47
C ILE A 287 -21.73 3.13 -4.58
N VAL A 288 -22.86 3.80 -4.78
CA VAL A 288 -22.91 5.26 -4.96
C VAL A 288 -22.49 5.98 -3.68
N GLN A 289 -22.96 5.53 -2.51
CA GLN A 289 -22.57 6.11 -1.22
C GLN A 289 -21.06 5.97 -0.98
N ALA A 290 -20.50 4.78 -1.15
CA ALA A 290 -19.07 4.54 -0.96
C ALA A 290 -18.19 5.37 -1.93
N VAL A 291 -18.65 5.58 -3.17
CA VAL A 291 -17.98 6.45 -4.13
C VAL A 291 -18.07 7.92 -3.70
N THR A 292 -19.21 8.34 -3.16
CA THR A 292 -19.45 9.72 -2.71
C THR A 292 -18.57 10.06 -1.50
N ASP A 293 -18.57 9.19 -0.48
CA ASP A 293 -17.79 9.36 0.75
C ASP A 293 -16.29 9.37 0.44
N HIS A 294 -15.82 8.42 -0.38
CA HIS A 294 -14.42 8.38 -0.76
C HIS A 294 -14.01 9.57 -1.64
N THR A 295 -14.92 10.10 -2.46
CA THR A 295 -14.64 11.31 -3.25
C THR A 295 -14.56 12.54 -2.36
N ALA A 296 -15.37 12.62 -1.30
CA ALA A 296 -15.26 13.67 -0.28
C ALA A 296 -13.92 13.59 0.47
N ASP A 297 -13.51 12.39 0.89
CA ASP A 297 -12.22 12.14 1.54
C ASP A 297 -11.05 12.53 0.61
N MET A 298 -11.12 12.15 -0.67
CA MET A 298 -10.12 12.53 -1.67
C MET A 298 -10.06 14.04 -1.84
N HIS A 299 -11.22 14.73 -1.86
CA HIS A 299 -11.28 16.18 -1.97
C HIS A 299 -10.67 16.89 -0.75
N GLU A 300 -10.93 16.39 0.47
CA GLU A 300 -10.28 16.89 1.70
C GLU A 300 -8.76 16.75 1.63
N ASN A 301 -8.27 15.65 1.04
CA ASN A 301 -6.86 15.38 0.80
C ASN A 301 -6.29 16.06 -0.46
N ARG A 302 -7.08 16.88 -1.17
CA ARG A 302 -6.72 17.56 -2.44
C ARG A 302 -6.35 16.59 -3.58
N GLU A 303 -6.91 15.39 -3.57
CA GLU A 303 -6.76 14.38 -4.60
C GLU A 303 -7.97 14.35 -5.54
N VAL A 304 -7.76 13.96 -6.81
CA VAL A 304 -8.82 13.83 -7.82
C VAL A 304 -8.91 12.37 -8.28
N PRO A 305 -10.12 11.79 -8.36
CA PRO A 305 -10.30 10.45 -8.91
C PRO A 305 -9.76 10.34 -10.34
N GLN A 306 -8.89 9.37 -10.61
CA GLN A 306 -8.28 9.19 -11.95
C GLN A 306 -8.98 8.10 -12.78
N HIS A 307 -9.56 7.09 -12.14
CA HIS A 307 -10.30 5.99 -12.79
C HIS A 307 -11.22 5.28 -11.80
N ALA A 308 -12.31 4.66 -12.26
CA ALA A 308 -13.25 3.92 -11.38
C ALA A 308 -12.60 2.84 -10.48
N GLY A 309 -11.43 2.30 -10.85
CA GLY A 309 -10.71 1.32 -10.03
C GLY A 309 -10.16 1.84 -8.70
N CYS A 310 -10.11 3.15 -8.44
CA CYS A 310 -9.72 3.66 -7.12
C CYS A 310 -10.79 3.37 -6.06
N PHE A 311 -12.05 3.20 -6.49
CA PHE A 311 -13.18 2.94 -5.61
C PHE A 311 -13.41 1.45 -5.32
N ASP A 312 -12.68 0.52 -5.95
CA ASP A 312 -12.91 -0.93 -5.77
C ASP A 312 -12.72 -1.37 -4.31
N LYS A 313 -11.69 -0.86 -3.63
CA LYS A 313 -11.44 -1.14 -2.21
C LYS A 313 -12.46 -0.46 -1.28
N PRO A 314 -12.74 0.85 -1.42
CA PRO A 314 -13.80 1.51 -0.66
C PRO A 314 -15.17 0.85 -0.80
N VAL A 315 -15.57 0.49 -2.02
CA VAL A 315 -16.87 -0.16 -2.29
C VAL A 315 -16.93 -1.54 -1.63
N GLN A 316 -15.86 -2.34 -1.67
CA GLN A 316 -15.80 -3.62 -0.96
C GLN A 316 -15.82 -3.46 0.57
N ALA A 317 -15.14 -2.44 1.11
CA ALA A 317 -15.14 -2.15 2.54
C ALA A 317 -16.55 -1.72 3.00
N ALA A 318 -17.20 -0.80 2.29
CA ALA A 318 -18.57 -0.39 2.56
C ALA A 318 -19.55 -1.56 2.45
N TRP A 319 -19.36 -2.45 1.48
CA TRP A 319 -20.17 -3.66 1.36
C TRP A 319 -19.97 -4.62 2.54
N SER A 320 -18.73 -4.84 2.98
CA SER A 320 -18.46 -5.66 4.17
C SER A 320 -19.07 -5.06 5.44
N GLN A 321 -19.03 -3.73 5.59
CA GLN A 321 -19.66 -3.04 6.71
C GLN A 321 -21.20 -3.12 6.63
N HIS A 322 -21.77 -3.03 5.43
CA HIS A 322 -23.20 -3.19 5.21
C HIS A 322 -23.67 -4.62 5.48
N GLN A 323 -22.86 -5.64 5.16
CA GLN A 323 -23.15 -7.03 5.53
C GLN A 323 -23.11 -7.23 7.04
N ILE A 324 -22.08 -6.69 7.70
CA ILE A 324 -21.97 -6.72 9.16
C ILE A 324 -23.16 -5.98 9.81
N ALA A 325 -23.58 -4.83 9.26
CA ALA A 325 -24.71 -4.06 9.77
C ALA A 325 -26.07 -4.74 9.52
N ALA A 326 -26.22 -5.50 8.43
CA ALA A 326 -27.42 -6.28 8.14
C ALA A 326 -27.55 -7.54 9.03
N ASP A 327 -26.43 -8.08 9.50
CA ASP A 327 -26.39 -9.22 10.43
C ASP A 327 -26.50 -8.82 11.91
N LEU A 328 -26.45 -7.52 12.24
CA LEU A 328 -26.73 -7.01 13.58
C LEU A 328 -28.19 -6.52 13.70
N PRO A 329 -28.90 -6.84 14.79
CA PRO A 329 -30.20 -6.22 15.08
C PRO A 329 -30.04 -4.70 15.21
N GLU A 330 -31.00 -3.93 14.65
CA GLU A 330 -30.98 -2.47 14.59
C GLU A 330 -30.46 -1.83 15.89
N PRO A 331 -29.39 -1.02 15.84
CA PRO A 331 -28.98 -0.26 17.01
C PRO A 331 -30.06 0.80 17.30
N PRO A 332 -30.44 1.00 18.57
CA PRO A 332 -31.36 2.07 18.93
C PRO A 332 -30.80 3.42 18.47
N PRO A 333 -31.67 4.39 18.11
CA PRO A 333 -31.22 5.71 17.68
C PRO A 333 -30.28 6.29 18.74
N SER A 334 -29.09 6.71 18.30
CA SER A 334 -28.11 7.31 19.20
C SER A 334 -28.76 8.47 19.95
N PRO A 335 -28.67 8.52 21.29
CA PRO A 335 -29.30 9.58 22.07
C PRO A 335 -28.76 10.92 21.59
N VAL A 336 -29.66 11.86 21.32
CA VAL A 336 -29.31 13.23 20.93
C VAL A 336 -28.40 13.80 22.02
N MET A 337 -27.12 13.98 21.71
CA MET A 337 -26.11 14.49 22.63
C MET A 337 -26.57 15.85 23.14
N GLN A 338 -26.81 15.93 24.45
CA GLN A 338 -27.34 17.13 25.11
C GLN A 338 -26.31 18.26 25.03
N GLU A 339 -26.77 19.52 25.06
CA GLU A 339 -25.90 20.69 24.84
C GLU A 339 -24.76 20.80 25.87
N TRP A 340 -25.02 20.44 27.13
CA TRP A 340 -23.99 20.40 28.18
C TRP A 340 -22.92 19.33 27.92
N GLU A 341 -23.28 18.21 27.29
CA GLU A 341 -22.31 17.16 26.94
C GLU A 341 -21.40 17.59 25.79
N LYS A 342 -21.92 18.37 24.84
CA LYS A 342 -21.11 18.95 23.76
C LYS A 342 -20.10 19.93 24.33
N GLN A 343 -20.56 20.81 25.22
CA GLN A 343 -19.72 21.79 25.88
C GLN A 343 -18.62 21.13 26.73
N ALA A 344 -18.95 20.09 27.50
CA ALA A 344 -17.96 19.32 28.26
C ALA A 344 -16.86 18.70 27.39
N ARG A 345 -17.23 18.18 26.20
CA ARG A 345 -16.29 17.58 25.25
C ARG A 345 -15.41 18.62 24.55
N GLU A 346 -15.98 19.77 24.21
CA GLU A 346 -15.24 20.90 23.62
C GLU A 346 -14.21 21.46 24.60
N ASP A 347 -14.63 21.73 25.84
CA ASP A 347 -13.75 22.25 26.88
C ASP A 347 -12.63 21.26 27.24
N LEU A 348 -12.91 19.95 27.28
CA LEU A 348 -11.87 18.93 27.46
C LEU A 348 -10.86 18.91 26.31
N ALA A 349 -11.30 19.11 25.06
CA ALA A 349 -10.41 19.16 23.92
C ALA A 349 -9.49 20.39 23.97
N GLU A 350 -10.00 21.54 24.36
CA GLU A 350 -9.21 22.76 24.56
C GLU A 350 -8.22 22.62 25.71
N ASP A 351 -8.67 22.07 26.83
CA ASP A 351 -7.86 21.94 28.04
C ASP A 351 -6.76 20.88 27.90
N ARG A 352 -6.98 19.82 27.11
CA ARG A 352 -5.91 18.90 26.71
C ARG A 352 -4.83 19.56 25.86
N ARG A 353 -5.18 20.53 25.01
CA ARG A 353 -4.21 21.31 24.24
C ARG A 353 -3.39 22.22 25.17
N LYS A 354 -4.05 22.94 26.08
CA LYS A 354 -3.37 23.78 27.10
C LYS A 354 -2.44 22.96 28.00
N TRP A 355 -2.85 21.76 28.40
CA TRP A 355 -2.00 20.83 29.15
C TRP A 355 -0.76 20.40 28.36
N SER A 356 -0.92 20.09 27.07
CA SER A 356 0.21 19.78 26.18
C SER A 356 1.19 20.95 26.08
N ASP A 357 0.70 22.18 25.98
CA ASP A 357 1.53 23.39 25.91
C ASP A 357 2.29 23.62 27.23
N LEU A 358 1.62 23.45 28.39
CA LEU A 358 2.25 23.53 29.71
C LEU A 358 3.36 22.47 29.88
N MET A 359 3.10 21.24 29.45
CA MET A 359 4.10 20.16 29.46
C MET A 359 5.31 20.47 28.58
N GLN A 360 5.10 21.10 27.42
CA GLN A 360 6.17 21.48 26.50
C GLN A 360 7.00 22.66 27.02
N GLN A 361 6.38 23.60 27.73
CA GLN A 361 7.07 24.79 28.28
C GLN A 361 7.88 24.47 29.55
N LEU A 362 7.34 23.65 30.44
CA LEU A 362 7.95 23.38 31.74
C LEU A 362 8.90 22.19 31.75
N GLY A 363 8.67 21.19 30.88
CA GLY A 363 9.49 19.97 30.79
C GLY A 363 9.50 19.07 32.03
N ASP A 364 8.79 19.45 33.10
CA ASP A 364 8.65 18.72 34.36
C ASP A 364 7.17 18.47 34.64
N TYR A 365 6.78 17.18 34.66
CA TYR A 365 5.42 16.72 34.89
C TYR A 365 4.86 17.17 36.25
N GLY A 366 5.68 17.21 37.31
CA GLY A 366 5.23 17.59 38.65
C GLY A 366 4.82 19.06 38.73
N ARG A 367 5.60 19.94 38.08
CA ARG A 367 5.31 21.37 38.00
C ARG A 367 4.12 21.66 37.10
N ALA A 368 4.07 21.03 35.92
CA ALA A 368 2.93 21.15 35.01
C ALA A 368 1.62 20.74 35.67
N LYS A 369 1.63 19.67 36.48
CA LYS A 369 0.45 19.23 37.25
C LYS A 369 -0.03 20.27 38.26
N GLN A 370 0.90 20.93 38.97
CA GLN A 370 0.55 21.98 39.93
C GLN A 370 0.01 23.23 39.25
N GLU A 371 0.63 23.68 38.15
CA GLU A 371 0.18 24.84 37.39
C GLU A 371 -1.16 24.58 36.69
N TRP A 372 -1.38 23.38 36.17
CA TRP A 372 -2.67 23.00 35.62
C TRP A 372 -3.76 22.98 36.67
N ALA A 373 -3.49 22.42 37.86
CA ALA A 373 -4.48 22.41 38.94
C ALA A 373 -4.92 23.83 39.34
N GLN A 374 -3.99 24.79 39.35
CA GLN A 374 -4.29 26.20 39.58
C GLN A 374 -5.08 26.83 38.42
N THR A 375 -4.68 26.53 37.18
CA THR A 375 -5.34 27.03 35.97
C THR A 375 -6.77 26.50 35.85
N ALA A 376 -6.97 25.20 36.05
CA ALA A 376 -8.27 24.54 36.05
C ALA A 376 -9.18 25.13 37.14
N ALA A 377 -8.66 25.35 38.36
CA ALA A 377 -9.42 26.00 39.43
C ALA A 377 -9.87 27.43 39.05
N SER A 378 -9.01 28.21 38.38
CA SER A 378 -9.35 29.57 37.93
C SER A 378 -10.42 29.60 36.84
N LEU A 379 -10.49 28.55 36.02
CA LEU A 379 -11.45 28.40 34.93
C LEU A 379 -12.75 27.69 35.38
N GLY A 380 -12.85 27.29 36.64
CA GLY A 380 -13.96 26.46 37.12
C GLY A 380 -14.03 25.09 36.45
N ARG A 381 -12.88 24.55 36.04
CA ARG A 381 -12.73 23.26 35.34
C ARG A 381 -12.20 22.19 36.29
N PRO A 382 -12.52 20.90 36.06
CA PRO A 382 -11.93 19.83 36.85
C PRO A 382 -10.42 19.70 36.58
N PRO A 383 -9.59 19.41 37.61
CA PRO A 383 -8.15 19.25 37.43
C PRO A 383 -7.78 17.97 36.68
N GLU A 384 -8.69 16.98 36.63
CA GLU A 384 -8.51 15.72 35.91
C GLU A 384 -8.98 15.83 34.46
N LEU A 385 -8.07 15.60 33.51
CA LEU A 385 -8.33 15.69 32.06
C LEU A 385 -9.00 14.41 31.47
N THR A 386 -9.99 13.89 32.19
CA THR A 386 -10.78 12.73 31.81
C THR A 386 -12.19 13.15 31.37
N LEU A 387 -12.76 12.40 30.43
CA LEU A 387 -14.11 12.69 29.94
C LEU A 387 -15.16 12.59 31.05
N GLU A 388 -14.99 11.64 31.98
CA GLU A 388 -15.88 11.44 33.13
C GLU A 388 -15.91 12.67 34.04
N ALA A 389 -14.75 13.22 34.41
CA ALA A 389 -14.68 14.39 35.29
C ALA A 389 -15.33 15.65 34.65
N TYR A 390 -15.15 15.84 33.34
CA TYR A 390 -15.79 16.94 32.62
C TYR A 390 -17.30 16.71 32.46
N LEU A 391 -17.74 15.49 32.18
CA LEU A 391 -19.18 15.19 32.12
C LEU A 391 -19.85 15.37 33.47
N ASP A 392 -19.22 14.96 34.58
CA ASP A 392 -19.79 15.15 35.92
C ASP A 392 -19.79 16.62 36.36
N ALA A 393 -18.80 17.42 35.95
CA ALA A 393 -18.77 18.86 36.23
C ALA A 393 -19.85 19.64 35.47
N TYR A 394 -20.23 19.17 34.28
CA TYR A 394 -21.22 19.81 33.41
C TYR A 394 -22.61 19.21 33.52
N ARG A 395 -22.74 18.02 34.11
CA ARG A 395 -24.03 17.37 34.30
C ARG A 395 -24.90 18.31 35.14
N PRO A 396 -26.09 18.71 34.64
CA PRO A 396 -27.05 19.44 35.45
C PRO A 396 -27.36 18.61 36.70
N GLN A 397 -27.02 19.11 37.87
CA GLN A 397 -27.50 18.50 39.10
C GLN A 397 -29.00 18.77 39.16
N ASP A 398 -29.81 17.72 39.12
CA ASP A 398 -31.23 17.84 39.43
C ASP A 398 -31.34 18.48 40.83
N VAL A 399 -31.67 19.76 40.86
CA VAL A 399 -32.06 20.46 42.08
C VAL A 399 -33.38 19.82 42.49
N ALA A 400 -33.31 18.82 43.37
CA ALA A 400 -34.45 18.40 44.14
C ALA A 400 -35.00 19.62 44.89
N ALA A 401 -36.32 19.77 44.79
CA ALA A 401 -37.17 20.85 45.31
C ALA A 401 -36.83 21.39 46.70
#